data_AF-A0A951GDX3-F1
#
_entry.id   AF-A0A951GDX3-F1
#
_cell.length_a   1.000
_cell.length_b   1.000
_cell.length_c   1.000
_cell.angle_alpha   90.00
_cell.angle_beta   90.00
_cell.angle_gamma   90.00
#
_symmetry.space_group_name_H-M   'P 1'
#
loop_
_entity.id
_entity.type
_entity.pdbx_description
1 polymer ?
#
loop_
_entity_poly.entity_id
_entity_poly.type
_entity_poly.pdbx_seq_one_letter_code
_entity_poly.pdbx_strand_id
1 'polypeptide(L)' 'MDQPPAAGLPFAREPHPAPTPSDKRAALLRDPGFGRVFTDHMATIRYAEGKGWHDAKITARAPLTMDPAAAV' A
#
# COMPACT_ATOMS: atom_id res chain seq x y z
N MET A 1 24.64 -8.24 13.08
CA MET A 1 24.52 -7.14 12.11
C MET A 1 23.46 -6.21 12.63
N ASP A 2 23.88 -5.10 13.22
CA ASP A 2 23.01 -4.11 13.84
C ASP A 2 22.52 -3.18 12.72
N GLN A 3 21.27 -3.32 12.30
CA GLN A 3 20.70 -2.45 11.29
C GLN A 3 20.40 -1.10 11.94
N PRO A 4 20.97 0.03 11.46
CA PRO A 4 20.62 1.34 11.99
C PRO A 4 19.10 1.55 11.88
N PRO A 5 18.45 2.19 12.85
CA PRO A 5 17.03 2.51 12.76
C PRO A 5 16.82 3.28 11.44
N ALA A 6 15.90 2.81 10.61
CA ALA A 6 15.59 3.47 9.35
C ALA A 6 15.17 4.91 9.65
N ALA A 7 16.08 5.87 9.46
CA ALA A 7 15.75 7.28 9.36
C ALA A 7 14.58 7.37 8.37
N GLY A 8 13.50 8.07 8.76
CA GLY A 8 12.18 7.97 8.13
C GLY A 8 12.25 7.89 6.61
N LEU A 9 12.01 6.69 6.06
CA LEU A 9 12.06 6.44 4.63
C LEU A 9 10.99 7.30 3.94
N PRO A 10 11.35 8.22 3.03
CA PRO A 10 10.36 9.05 2.37
C PRO A 10 9.50 8.21 1.42
N PHE A 11 8.19 8.40 1.47
CA PHE A 11 7.26 7.76 0.55
C PHE A 11 7.13 8.58 -0.73
N ALA A 12 7.40 7.95 -1.88
CA ALA A 12 6.94 8.48 -3.15
C ALA A 12 5.40 8.43 -3.21
N ARG A 13 4.75 9.51 -3.64
CA ARG A 13 3.29 9.60 -3.74
C ARG A 13 2.87 9.50 -5.20
N GLU A 14 2.19 8.42 -5.55
CA GLU A 14 1.64 8.15 -6.87
C GLU A 14 0.11 8.30 -6.76
N PRO A 15 -0.49 9.40 -7.27
CA PRO A 15 -1.93 9.63 -7.18
C PRO A 15 -2.73 8.54 -7.90
N HIS A 16 -3.91 8.23 -7.36
CA HIS A 16 -4.84 7.33 -8.05
C HIS A 16 -5.49 8.13 -9.19
N PRO A 17 -5.39 7.71 -10.47
CA PRO A 17 -5.87 8.50 -11.61
C PRO A 17 -7.40 8.60 -11.70
N ALA A 18 -8.13 7.65 -11.12
CA ALA A 18 -9.60 7.62 -11.08
C ALA A 18 -10.15 7.31 -9.67
N PRO A 19 -9.91 8.18 -8.67
CA PRO A 19 -10.28 7.90 -7.28
C PRO A 19 -11.80 7.73 -7.14
N THR A 20 -12.24 7.03 -6.09
CA THR A 20 -13.66 6.78 -5.88
C THR A 20 -14.40 8.12 -5.74
N PRO A 21 -15.45 8.36 -6.56
CA PRO A 21 -16.26 9.58 -6.47
C PRO A 21 -16.84 9.77 -5.07
N SER A 22 -16.99 11.03 -4.65
CA SER A 22 -17.36 11.36 -3.26
C SER A 22 -18.72 10.79 -2.83
N ASP A 23 -19.69 10.78 -3.73
CA ASP A 23 -21.03 10.21 -3.57
C ASP A 23 -20.97 8.68 -3.42
N LYS A 24 -20.19 8.01 -4.28
CA LYS A 24 -19.97 6.56 -4.20
C LYS A 24 -19.26 6.19 -2.90
N ARG A 25 -18.25 6.94 -2.47
CA ARG A 25 -17.57 6.75 -1.20
C ARG A 25 -18.54 6.96 -0.03
N ALA A 26 -19.35 8.01 -0.05
CA ALA A 26 -20.36 8.25 0.98
C ALA A 26 -21.38 7.09 1.06
N ALA A 27 -21.82 6.55 -0.09
CA ALA A 27 -22.72 5.42 -0.13
C ALA A 27 -22.11 4.16 0.50
N LEU A 28 -20.84 3.87 0.22
CA LEU A 28 -20.08 2.73 0.79
C LEU A 28 -19.87 2.86 2.31
N LEU A 29 -19.71 4.09 2.82
CA LEU A 29 -19.50 4.35 4.24
C LEU A 29 -20.76 4.18 5.11
N ARG A 30 -21.96 4.07 4.51
CA ARG A 30 -23.21 3.86 5.28
C ARG A 30 -23.29 2.47 5.91
N ASP A 31 -22.77 1.45 5.22
CA ASP A 31 -22.68 0.08 5.72
C ASP A 31 -21.43 -0.60 5.13
N PRO A 32 -20.23 -0.32 5.65
CA PRO A 32 -18.98 -0.81 5.08
C PRO A 32 -18.73 -2.29 5.40
N GLY A 33 -19.33 -2.83 6.47
CA GLY A 33 -18.96 -4.11 7.05
C GLY A 33 -17.47 -4.20 7.45
N PHE A 34 -17.06 -5.34 8.01
CA PHE A 34 -15.65 -5.59 8.33
C PHE A 34 -14.92 -6.22 7.13
N GLY A 35 -13.80 -5.61 6.70
CA GLY A 35 -12.91 -6.15 5.68
C GLY A 35 -13.47 -6.17 4.24
N ARG A 36 -14.52 -5.40 3.94
CA ARG A 36 -15.18 -5.38 2.62
C ARG A 36 -14.91 -4.14 1.80
N VAL A 37 -14.90 -2.97 2.43
CA VAL A 37 -14.62 -1.68 1.79
C VAL A 37 -13.19 -1.25 2.09
N PHE A 38 -12.42 -0.96 1.05
CA PHE A 38 -11.04 -0.49 1.14
C PHE A 38 -10.91 0.91 0.54
N THR A 39 -9.87 1.63 0.96
CA THR A 39 -9.49 2.93 0.40
C THR A 39 -8.89 2.82 -1.01
N ASP A 40 -8.87 3.94 -1.74
CA ASP A 40 -8.29 4.04 -3.09
C ASP A 40 -6.77 3.83 -3.14
N HIS A 41 -6.08 4.01 -2.00
CA HIS A 41 -4.63 3.89 -1.90
C HIS A 41 -4.20 2.75 -0.99
N MET A 42 -2.96 2.29 -1.22
CA MET A 42 -2.21 1.40 -0.35
C MET A 42 -0.77 1.91 -0.18
N ALA A 43 -0.13 1.54 0.93
CA ALA A 43 1.29 1.77 1.14
C ALA A 43 2.07 0.48 0.84
N THR A 44 3.16 0.59 0.07
CA THR A 44 4.07 -0.52 -0.22
C THR A 44 5.49 -0.12 0.13
N ILE A 45 6.28 -1.07 0.64
CA ILE A 45 7.72 -0.91 0.87
C ILE A 45 8.37 -2.24 0.52
N ARG A 46 9.45 -2.21 -0.26
CA ARG A 46 10.22 -3.41 -0.61
C ARG A 46 11.30 -3.66 0.41
N TYR A 47 11.56 -4.94 0.64
CA TYR A 47 12.71 -5.39 1.42
C TYR A 47 13.60 -6.28 0.56
N ALA A 48 14.91 -6.10 0.68
CA ALA A 48 15.90 -7.04 0.16
C ALA A 48 17.06 -7.13 1.16
N GLU A 49 17.56 -8.35 1.39
CA GLU A 49 18.74 -8.56 2.23
C GLU A 49 19.93 -7.75 1.70
N GLY A 50 20.72 -7.17 2.61
CA GLY A 50 21.84 -6.27 2.27
C GLY A 50 21.43 -4.84 1.85
N LYS A 51 20.18 -4.62 1.44
CA LYS A 51 19.65 -3.29 1.09
C LYS A 51 18.70 -2.71 2.14
N GLY A 52 18.06 -3.58 2.92
CA GLY A 52 17.03 -3.20 3.89
C GLY A 52 15.73 -2.74 3.22
N TRP A 53 14.95 -1.95 3.94
CA TRP A 53 13.72 -1.33 3.45
C TRP A 53 14.01 -0.24 2.44
N HIS A 54 13.34 -0.27 1.29
CA HIS A 54 13.53 0.68 0.21
C HIS A 54 12.27 0.75 -0.68
N ASP A 55 12.25 1.70 -1.61
CA ASP A 55 11.14 1.86 -2.58
C ASP A 55 9.77 2.01 -1.89
N ALA A 56 9.70 2.89 -0.88
CA ALA A 56 8.44 3.19 -0.20
C ALA A 56 7.52 4.03 -1.09
N LYS A 57 6.27 3.58 -1.25
CA LYS A 57 5.27 4.21 -2.11
C LYS A 57 3.90 4.26 -1.46
N ILE A 58 3.20 5.38 -1.66
CA ILE A 58 1.75 5.46 -1.52
C ILE A 58 1.20 5.48 -2.94
N THR A 59 0.49 4.44 -3.33
CA THR A 59 0.03 4.23 -4.72
C THR A 59 -1.41 3.72 -4.76
N ALA A 60 -2.00 3.65 -5.96
CA ALA A 60 -3.34 3.11 -6.16
C ALA A 60 -3.43 1.67 -5.64
N ARG A 61 -4.50 1.35 -4.91
CA ARG A 61 -4.72 -0.01 -4.40
C ARG A 61 -4.92 -0.97 -5.57
N ALA A 62 -4.09 -2.01 -5.63
CA ALA A 62 -4.10 -3.00 -6.70
C ALA A 62 -3.77 -4.40 -6.15
N PRO A 63 -4.06 -5.48 -6.90
CA PRO A 63 -3.58 -6.81 -6.56
C PRO A 63 -2.05 -6.83 -6.43
N LEU A 64 -1.54 -7.56 -5.45
CA LEU A 64 -0.10 -7.79 -5.32
C LEU A 64 0.32 -8.88 -6.31
N THR A 65 1.21 -8.56 -7.24
CA THR A 65 1.86 -9.56 -8.09
C THR A 65 2.92 -10.29 -7.30
N MET A 66 2.81 -11.62 -7.22
CA MET A 66 3.71 -12.46 -6.45
C MET A 66 4.02 -13.74 -7.22
N ASP A 67 5.26 -14.22 -7.08
CA ASP A 67 5.67 -15.52 -7.61
C ASP A 67 4.99 -16.67 -6.84
N PRO A 68 4.52 -17.74 -7.50
CA PRO A 68 3.89 -18.87 -6.81
C PRO A 68 4.79 -19.59 -5.79
N ALA A 69 6.11 -19.49 -5.92
CA ALA A 69 7.08 -20.06 -4.99
C ALA A 69 7.45 -19.11 -3.85
N ALA A 70 6.76 -17.97 -3.69
CA ALA A 70 6.94 -17.10 -2.54
C ALA A 70 6.66 -17.86 -1.23
N ALA A 71 7.51 -17.63 -0.24
CA ALA A 71 7.36 -18.22 1.08
C ALA A 71 6.05 -17.78 1.75
N VAL A 72 5.44 -18.69 2.51
CA VAL A 72 4.23 -18.48 3.32
C VAL A 72 4.52 -18.59 4.81
#